data_AF-A0A235B577-F1
#
_entry.id   AF-A0A235B577-F1
#
_cell.length_a   1.000
_cell.length_b   1.000
_cell.length_c   1.000
_cell.angle_alpha   90.00
_cell.angle_beta   90.00
_cell.angle_gamma   90.00
#
_symmetry.space_group_name_H-M   'P 1'
#
loop_
_entity.id
_entity.type
_entity.pdbx_description
1 polymer ?
#
loop_
_entity_poly.entity_id
_entity_poly.type
_entity_poly.pdbx_seq_one_letter_code
_entity_poly.pdbx_strand_id
1 'polypeptide(L)'
;MYFLTKTLSRPVVQVAKAAKQIEEGNYEISLPPEKPQREVNDLVQSFQTMADRLEHLEKLRTELLAGVTHELKTSVTSISGLLRAVKDGVVSNKEADSFVETALEETERLQTMVTDLLELNSFSAKGVPLEVDTHSFYEVVSDPIIISIGSTEQKERFIS
;
A
#
# COMPACT_ATOMS: atom_id res chain seq x y z
N MET A 1 -4.36 45.78 -25.07
CA MET A 1 -4.15 45.15 -23.75
C MET A 1 -5.30 44.19 -23.35
N TYR A 2 -5.90 43.44 -24.31
CA TYR A 2 -6.98 42.47 -24.01
C TYR A 2 -6.55 41.02 -24.31
N PHE A 3 -5.50 40.85 -25.13
CA PHE A 3 -4.94 39.56 -25.53
C PHE A 3 -4.06 38.93 -24.43
N LEU A 4 -3.21 39.72 -23.75
CA LEU A 4 -2.37 39.23 -22.64
C LEU A 4 -3.21 38.68 -21.47
N THR A 5 -4.33 39.31 -21.17
CA THR A 5 -5.26 38.88 -20.13
C THR A 5 -5.89 37.53 -20.46
N LYS A 6 -6.28 37.27 -21.72
CA LYS A 6 -6.83 35.97 -22.14
C LYS A 6 -5.81 34.84 -22.15
N THR A 7 -4.55 35.12 -22.52
CA THR A 7 -3.50 34.10 -22.60
C THR A 7 -3.07 33.58 -21.24
N LEU A 8 -3.05 34.45 -20.21
CA LEU A 8 -2.70 34.08 -18.83
C LEU A 8 -3.90 33.55 -18.03
N SER A 9 -5.11 34.10 -18.24
CA SER A 9 -6.28 33.70 -17.45
C SER A 9 -6.80 32.31 -17.81
N ARG A 10 -6.68 31.86 -19.06
CA ARG A 10 -7.25 30.58 -19.49
C ARG A 10 -6.58 29.37 -18.79
N PRO A 11 -5.24 29.23 -18.74
CA PRO A 11 -4.59 28.11 -18.07
C PRO A 11 -4.85 28.10 -16.55
N VAL A 12 -4.85 29.26 -15.91
CA VAL A 12 -5.16 29.37 -14.47
C VAL A 12 -6.59 28.90 -14.17
N VAL A 13 -7.56 29.28 -15.01
CA VAL A 13 -8.95 28.81 -14.88
C VAL A 13 -9.07 27.30 -15.12
N GLN A 14 -8.29 26.73 -16.04
CA GLN A 14 -8.28 25.28 -16.27
C GLN A 14 -7.72 24.52 -15.07
N VAL A 15 -6.58 24.97 -14.51
CA VAL A 15 -6.02 24.40 -13.28
C VAL A 15 -7.02 24.51 -12.12
N ALA A 16 -7.67 25.66 -11.94
CA ALA A 16 -8.69 25.84 -10.90
C ALA A 16 -9.88 24.89 -11.07
N LYS A 17 -10.31 24.63 -12.32
CA LYS A 17 -11.36 23.64 -12.61
C LYS A 17 -10.91 22.21 -12.37
N ALA A 18 -9.67 21.87 -12.72
CA ALA A 18 -9.10 20.57 -12.45
C ALA A 18 -8.95 20.33 -10.94
N ALA A 19 -8.54 21.34 -10.18
CA ALA A 19 -8.49 21.26 -8.72
C ALA A 19 -9.86 20.96 -8.10
N LYS A 20 -10.94 21.57 -8.62
CA LYS A 20 -12.31 21.23 -8.20
C LYS A 20 -12.70 19.78 -8.51
N GLN A 21 -12.26 19.24 -9.65
CA GLN A 21 -12.50 17.84 -9.98
C GLN A 21 -11.78 16.90 -9.00
N ILE A 22 -10.53 17.22 -8.64
CA ILE A 22 -9.80 16.48 -7.61
C ILE A 22 -10.49 16.57 -6.24
N GLU A 23 -11.04 17.73 -5.87
CA GLU A 23 -11.83 17.90 -4.64
C GLU A 23 -13.08 17.01 -4.62
N GLU A 24 -13.68 16.77 -5.78
CA GLU A 24 -14.82 15.87 -5.97
C GLU A 24 -14.41 14.38 -6.08
N GLY A 25 -13.11 14.07 -5.97
CA GLY A 25 -12.56 12.71 -6.05
C GLY A 25 -12.28 12.21 -7.47
N ASN A 26 -12.34 13.08 -8.48
CA ASN A 26 -11.94 12.75 -9.84
C ASN A 26 -10.45 13.09 -10.06
N TYR A 27 -9.62 12.05 -10.08
CA TYR A 27 -8.17 12.17 -10.25
C TYR A 27 -7.71 12.04 -11.72
N GLU A 28 -8.58 11.61 -12.63
CA GLU A 28 -8.28 11.48 -14.07
C GLU A 28 -8.30 12.88 -14.73
N ILE A 29 -7.25 13.65 -14.46
CA ILE A 29 -7.10 15.01 -14.97
C ILE A 29 -6.23 15.02 -16.22
N SER A 30 -6.70 15.70 -17.27
CA SER A 30 -5.89 16.02 -18.44
C SER A 30 -5.95 17.52 -18.73
N LEU A 31 -4.80 18.19 -18.62
CA LEU A 31 -4.65 19.58 -19.01
C LEU A 31 -4.06 19.68 -20.43
N PRO A 32 -4.59 20.55 -21.31
CA PRO A 32 -4.07 20.71 -22.65
C PRO A 32 -2.66 21.33 -22.62
N PRO A 33 -1.78 20.99 -23.58
CA PRO A 33 -0.47 21.64 -23.69
C PRO A 33 -0.65 23.12 -24.05
N GLU A 34 -0.02 24.01 -23.28
CA GLU A 34 -0.14 25.47 -23.45
C GLU A 34 1.15 26.10 -24.02
N LYS A 35 0.99 27.28 -24.64
CA LYS A 35 2.04 28.07 -25.33
C LYS A 35 3.07 28.69 -24.34
N PRO A 36 4.25 29.19 -24.80
CA PRO A 36 5.51 29.15 -24.07
C PRO A 36 5.71 30.29 -23.05
N GLN A 37 4.68 30.64 -22.29
CA GLN A 37 4.88 31.44 -21.08
C GLN A 37 5.38 30.49 -19.99
N ARG A 38 6.68 30.59 -19.71
CA ARG A 38 7.43 29.65 -18.87
C ARG A 38 6.74 29.40 -17.52
N GLU A 39 6.38 30.46 -16.82
CA GLU A 39 5.80 30.38 -15.47
C GLU A 39 4.44 29.67 -15.45
N VAL A 40 3.62 29.88 -16.48
CA VAL A 40 2.31 29.24 -16.60
C VAL A 40 2.45 27.78 -17.01
N ASN A 41 3.39 27.47 -17.89
CA ASN A 41 3.70 26.09 -18.25
C ASN A 41 4.24 25.31 -17.05
N ASP A 42 5.14 25.90 -16.26
CA ASP A 42 5.68 25.31 -15.04
C ASP A 42 4.56 25.00 -14.03
N LEU A 43 3.57 25.89 -13.88
CA LEU A 43 2.38 25.65 -13.05
C LEU A 43 1.54 24.49 -13.57
N VAL A 44 1.20 24.49 -14.86
CA VAL A 44 0.38 23.43 -15.49
C VAL A 44 1.07 22.07 -15.36
N GLN A 45 2.38 21.99 -15.65
CA GLN A 45 3.15 20.77 -15.54
C GLN A 45 3.28 20.28 -14.11
N SER A 46 3.51 21.19 -13.15
CA SER A 46 3.58 20.84 -11.72
C SER A 46 2.23 20.32 -11.22
N PHE A 47 1.13 20.95 -11.63
CA PHE A 47 -0.21 20.50 -11.29
C PHE A 47 -0.53 19.14 -11.92
N GLN A 48 -0.22 18.94 -13.20
CA GLN A 48 -0.43 17.65 -13.86
C GLN A 48 0.36 16.54 -13.15
N THR A 49 1.63 16.79 -12.82
CA THR A 49 2.46 15.83 -12.07
C THR A 49 1.88 15.51 -10.70
N MET A 50 1.30 16.50 -10.01
CA MET A 50 0.60 16.29 -8.73
C MET A 50 -0.67 15.44 -8.92
N ALA A 51 -1.47 15.73 -9.95
CA ALA A 51 -2.69 14.99 -10.27
C ALA A 51 -2.38 13.52 -10.59
N ASP A 52 -1.39 13.26 -11.44
CA ASP A 52 -0.97 11.89 -11.81
C ASP A 52 -0.51 11.10 -10.57
N ARG A 53 0.20 11.75 -9.63
CA ARG A 53 0.62 11.13 -8.37
C ARG A 53 -0.57 10.80 -7.46
N LEU A 54 -1.55 11.70 -7.37
CA LEU A 54 -2.77 11.47 -6.60
C LEU A 54 -3.60 10.32 -7.20
N GLU A 55 -3.75 10.29 -8.52
CA GLU A 55 -4.41 9.19 -9.23
C GLU A 55 -3.74 7.85 -8.92
N HIS A 56 -2.40 7.81 -9.00
CA HIS A 56 -1.65 6.60 -8.68
C HIS A 56 -1.84 6.16 -7.22
N LEU A 57 -1.80 7.09 -6.27
CA LEU A 57 -2.04 6.79 -4.85
C LEU A 57 -3.45 6.26 -4.59
N GLU A 58 -4.47 6.87 -5.21
CA GLU A 58 -5.85 6.41 -5.05
C GLU A 58 -6.08 5.04 -5.69
N LYS A 59 -5.42 4.76 -6.83
CA LYS A 59 -5.43 3.44 -7.45
C LYS A 59 -4.82 2.38 -6.53
N LEU A 60 -3.64 2.64 -5.98
CA LEU A 60 -2.99 1.73 -5.01
C LEU A 60 -3.86 1.50 -3.78
N ARG A 61 -4.46 2.57 -3.24
CA ARG A 61 -5.39 2.47 -2.12
C ARG A 61 -6.57 1.55 -2.46
N THR A 62 -7.18 1.74 -3.63
CA THR A 62 -8.34 0.94 -4.07
C THR A 62 -7.96 -0.53 -4.28
N GLU A 63 -6.81 -0.80 -4.89
CA GLU A 63 -6.29 -2.16 -5.07
C GLU A 63 -6.01 -2.86 -3.73
N LEU A 64 -5.39 -2.16 -2.78
CA LEU A 64 -5.16 -2.67 -1.43
C LEU A 64 -6.48 -3.00 -0.72
N LEU A 65 -7.45 -2.08 -0.73
CA LEU A 65 -8.75 -2.29 -0.10
C LEU A 65 -9.50 -3.47 -0.73
N ALA A 66 -9.44 -3.62 -2.05
CA ALA A 66 -10.04 -4.74 -2.76
C ALA A 66 -9.40 -6.07 -2.37
N GLY A 67 -8.07 -6.14 -2.35
CA GLY A 67 -7.32 -7.35 -1.96
C GLY A 67 -7.63 -7.77 -0.52
N VAL A 68 -7.55 -6.82 0.41
CA VAL A 68 -7.88 -7.05 1.82
C VAL A 68 -9.32 -7.53 1.97
N THR A 69 -10.28 -6.86 1.35
CA THR A 69 -11.70 -7.26 1.43
C THR A 69 -11.92 -8.68 0.91
N HIS A 70 -11.23 -9.07 -0.16
CA HIS A 70 -11.31 -10.41 -0.72
C HIS A 70 -10.75 -11.48 0.24
N GLU A 71 -9.59 -11.22 0.84
CA GLU A 71 -8.98 -12.13 1.81
C GLU A 71 -9.82 -12.27 3.07
N LEU A 72 -10.30 -11.14 3.63
CA LEU A 72 -11.22 -11.14 4.78
C LEU A 72 -12.47 -11.97 4.49
N LYS A 73 -13.10 -11.78 3.32
CA LYS A 73 -14.30 -12.54 2.93
C LYS A 73 -14.02 -14.04 2.86
N THR A 74 -12.86 -14.42 2.31
CA THR A 74 -12.45 -15.82 2.17
C THR A 74 -12.27 -16.47 3.55
N SER A 75 -11.50 -15.84 4.44
CA SER A 75 -11.27 -16.34 5.81
C SER A 75 -12.56 -16.42 6.63
N VAL A 76 -13.40 -15.38 6.59
CA VAL A 76 -14.70 -15.37 7.30
C VAL A 76 -15.63 -16.48 6.79
N THR A 77 -15.65 -16.70 5.47
CA THR A 77 -16.46 -17.78 4.86
C THR A 77 -15.94 -19.16 5.29
N SER A 78 -14.61 -19.35 5.31
CA SER A 78 -13.97 -20.58 5.75
C SER A 78 -14.30 -20.90 7.22
N ILE A 79 -14.03 -19.95 8.12
CA ILE A 79 -14.35 -20.05 9.56
C ILE A 79 -15.82 -20.43 9.75
N SER A 80 -16.73 -19.69 9.10
CA SER A 80 -18.16 -19.93 9.23
C SER A 80 -18.57 -21.32 8.72
N GLY A 81 -17.98 -21.80 7.63
CA GLY A 81 -18.23 -23.13 7.07
C GLY A 81 -17.75 -24.25 7.98
N LEU A 82 -16.52 -24.13 8.49
CA LEU A 82 -15.91 -25.08 9.43
C LEU A 82 -16.74 -25.18 10.71
N LEU A 83 -17.02 -24.05 11.34
CA LEU A 83 -17.80 -24.01 12.59
C LEU A 83 -19.23 -24.51 12.40
N ARG A 84 -19.85 -24.26 11.24
CA ARG A 84 -21.18 -24.80 10.92
C ARG A 84 -21.14 -26.33 10.77
N ALA A 85 -20.12 -26.86 10.10
CA ALA A 85 -19.96 -28.32 9.94
C ALA A 85 -19.79 -29.03 11.30
N VAL A 86 -19.02 -28.42 12.21
CA VAL A 86 -18.87 -28.91 13.59
C VAL A 86 -20.21 -28.83 14.34
N LYS A 87 -20.87 -27.67 14.30
CA LYS A 87 -22.14 -27.43 15.00
C LYS A 87 -23.25 -28.38 14.54
N ASP A 88 -23.33 -28.64 13.24
CA ASP A 88 -24.37 -29.48 12.64
C ASP A 88 -24.08 -30.98 12.81
N GLY A 89 -22.93 -31.35 13.39
CA GLY A 89 -22.55 -32.73 13.67
C GLY A 89 -22.28 -33.57 12.42
N VAL A 90 -21.97 -32.92 11.30
CA VAL A 90 -21.73 -33.60 10.00
C VAL A 90 -20.30 -34.13 9.85
N VAL A 91 -19.44 -33.88 10.84
CA VAL A 91 -18.04 -34.32 10.91
C VAL A 91 -17.81 -35.20 12.14
N SER A 92 -16.83 -36.10 12.07
CA SER A 92 -16.42 -36.92 13.22
C SER A 92 -15.74 -36.09 14.31
N ASN A 93 -15.66 -36.60 15.55
CA ASN A 93 -15.00 -35.88 16.65
C ASN A 93 -13.54 -35.50 16.33
N LYS A 94 -12.80 -36.36 15.64
CA LYS A 94 -11.41 -36.09 15.25
C LYS A 94 -11.32 -34.99 14.19
N GLU A 95 -12.29 -34.92 13.27
CA GLU A 95 -12.37 -33.86 12.27
C GLU A 95 -12.87 -32.54 12.88
N ALA A 96 -13.73 -32.61 13.90
CA ALA A 96 -14.22 -31.44 14.61
C ALA A 96 -13.08 -30.66 15.27
N ASP A 97 -12.17 -31.35 15.97
CA ASP A 97 -11.00 -30.72 16.59
C ASP A 97 -10.12 -30.04 15.51
N SER A 98 -9.88 -30.71 14.38
CA SER A 98 -9.11 -30.14 13.26
C SER A 98 -9.80 -28.91 12.65
N PHE A 99 -11.13 -28.91 12.54
CA PHE A 99 -11.88 -27.80 11.95
C PHE A 99 -11.89 -26.58 12.87
N VAL A 100 -11.96 -26.80 14.19
CA VAL A 100 -11.82 -25.75 15.19
C VAL A 100 -10.41 -25.15 15.14
N GLU A 101 -9.37 -25.99 15.03
CA GLU A 101 -7.99 -25.52 14.89
C GLU A 101 -7.81 -24.63 13.65
N THR A 102 -8.25 -25.08 12.47
CA THR A 102 -8.18 -24.27 11.25
C THR A 102 -8.99 -22.97 11.37
N ALA A 103 -10.14 -22.98 12.07
CA ALA A 103 -10.91 -21.76 12.31
C ALA A 103 -10.17 -20.77 13.23
N LEU A 104 -9.40 -21.27 14.20
CA LEU A 104 -8.54 -20.45 15.05
C LEU A 104 -7.38 -19.83 14.25
N GLU A 105 -6.68 -20.64 13.45
CA GLU A 105 -5.59 -20.16 12.57
C GLU A 105 -6.07 -19.04 11.63
N GLU A 106 -7.25 -19.19 11.02
CA GLU A 106 -7.84 -18.14 10.17
C GLU A 106 -8.20 -16.88 10.98
N THR A 107 -8.62 -17.03 12.25
CA THR A 107 -8.91 -15.89 13.12
C THR A 107 -7.65 -15.12 13.49
N GLU A 108 -6.54 -15.82 13.77
CA GLU A 108 -5.23 -15.21 14.02
C GLU A 108 -4.73 -14.47 12.77
N ARG A 109 -4.88 -15.08 11.59
CA ARG A 109 -4.55 -14.43 10.31
C ARG A 109 -5.36 -13.14 10.09
N LEU A 110 -6.66 -13.16 10.37
CA LEU A 110 -7.50 -11.96 10.31
C LEU A 110 -7.02 -10.87 11.29
N GLN A 111 -6.59 -11.25 12.49
CA GLN A 111 -6.07 -10.30 13.48
C GLN A 111 -4.77 -9.63 13.01
N THR A 112 -3.86 -10.38 12.39
CA THR A 112 -2.64 -9.84 11.78
C THR A 112 -2.99 -8.84 10.67
N MET A 113 -3.90 -9.18 9.76
CA MET A 113 -4.34 -8.25 8.70
C MET A 113 -4.91 -6.94 9.25
N VAL A 114 -5.73 -7.01 10.31
CA VAL A 114 -6.28 -5.81 10.95
C VAL A 114 -5.17 -4.95 11.54
N THR A 115 -4.17 -5.58 12.15
CA THR A 115 -3.00 -4.89 12.71
C THR A 115 -2.21 -4.17 11.61
N ASP A 116 -1.89 -4.88 10.52
CA ASP A 116 -1.16 -4.33 9.37
C ASP A 116 -1.90 -3.12 8.75
N LEU A 117 -3.23 -3.19 8.65
CA LEU A 117 -4.06 -2.08 8.16
C LEU A 117 -4.03 -0.86 9.07
N LEU A 118 -4.03 -1.06 10.39
CA LEU A 118 -3.94 0.03 11.36
C LEU A 118 -2.57 0.69 11.32
N GLU A 119 -1.50 -0.12 11.20
CA GLU A 119 -0.13 0.38 11.06
C GLU A 119 0.03 1.19 9.77
N LEU A 120 -0.46 0.69 8.64
CA LEU A 120 -0.42 1.39 7.36
C LEU A 120 -1.16 2.73 7.39
N ASN A 121 -2.34 2.78 8.02
CA ASN A 121 -3.08 4.03 8.21
C ASN A 121 -2.32 5.02 9.10
N SER A 122 -1.68 4.53 10.15
CA SER A 122 -0.89 5.37 11.06
C SER A 122 0.35 5.97 10.38
N PHE A 123 0.99 5.21 9.49
CA PHE A 123 2.12 5.66 8.68
C PHE A 123 1.70 6.70 7.64
N SER A 124 0.55 6.49 6.99
CA SER A 124 0.03 7.41 5.97
C SER A 124 -0.41 8.76 6.54
N ALA A 125 -0.89 8.79 7.79
CA ALA A 125 -1.31 10.02 8.48
C ALA A 125 -0.12 10.88 8.96
N LYS A 126 1.03 10.27 9.21
CA LYS A 126 2.28 10.95 9.54
C LYS A 126 3.13 10.98 8.29
N GLY A 127 2.99 12.00 7.44
CA GLY A 127 3.98 12.24 6.39
C GLY A 127 5.35 12.31 7.05
N VAL A 128 6.12 11.21 7.00
CA VAL A 128 7.36 11.08 7.77
C VAL A 128 8.32 12.11 7.19
N PRO A 129 8.74 13.13 7.97
CA PRO A 129 9.89 13.90 7.56
C PRO A 129 11.06 12.91 7.55
N LEU A 130 11.51 12.55 6.35
CA LEU A 130 12.75 11.84 6.18
C LEU A 130 13.86 12.78 6.66
N GLU A 131 14.20 12.74 7.93
CA GLU A 131 15.51 13.19 8.39
C GLU A 131 16.52 12.20 7.85
N VAL A 132 16.98 12.47 6.62
CA VAL A 132 18.14 11.80 6.03
C VAL A 132 19.35 12.30 6.81
N ASP A 133 19.64 11.67 7.93
CA ASP A 133 20.90 11.87 8.61
C ASP A 133 21.93 10.94 7.97
N THR A 134 22.95 11.53 7.35
CA THR A 134 24.06 10.80 6.70
C THR A 134 24.91 10.11 7.77
N HIS A 135 24.43 8.97 8.26
CA HIS A 135 25.24 8.08 9.07
C HIS A 135 26.19 7.30 8.15
N SER A 136 27.47 7.33 8.52
CA SER A 136 28.50 6.54 7.85
C SER A 136 28.13 5.06 7.91
N PHE A 137 28.10 4.40 6.75
CA PHE A 137 27.70 2.98 6.58
C PHE A 137 28.48 1.99 7.47
N TYR A 138 29.60 2.43 8.05
CA TYR A 138 30.46 1.64 8.92
C TYR A 138 29.88 1.34 10.31
N GLU A 139 28.91 2.12 10.80
CA GLU A 139 28.37 1.92 12.15
C GLU A 139 27.21 0.91 12.17
N VAL A 140 26.42 0.83 11.09
CA VAL A 140 25.25 -0.05 10.97
C VAL A 140 25.63 -1.53 10.79
N VAL A 141 26.83 -1.81 10.28
CA VAL A 141 27.33 -3.19 10.06
C VAL A 141 28.04 -3.76 11.30
N SER A 142 28.18 -2.96 12.37
CA SER A 142 28.90 -3.36 13.58
C SER A 142 28.05 -4.14 14.59
N ASP A 143 26.72 -4.19 14.40
CA ASP A 143 25.86 -5.12 15.14
C ASP A 143 25.92 -6.50 14.47
N PRO A 144 26.50 -7.52 15.11
CA PRO A 144 26.53 -8.86 14.54
C PRO A 144 25.10 -9.41 14.55
N ILE A 145 24.45 -9.39 13.39
CA ILE A 145 23.30 -10.22 13.09
C ILE A 145 23.79 -11.67 13.22
N ILE A 146 23.58 -12.28 14.39
CA ILE A 146 23.80 -13.72 14.59
C ILE A 146 22.71 -14.44 13.79
N ILE A 147 22.95 -14.67 12.50
CA ILE A 147 22.24 -15.67 11.72
C ILE A 147 22.88 -17.01 12.06
N SER A 148 22.37 -17.65 13.10
CA SER A 148 22.62 -19.07 13.35
C SER A 148 21.85 -19.89 12.31
N ILE A 149 22.52 -20.24 11.21
CA ILE A 149 22.15 -21.40 10.40
C ILE A 149 23.25 -22.45 10.59
N GLY A 150 22.97 -23.36 11.51
CA GLY A 150 23.73 -24.58 11.68
C GLY A 150 23.42 -25.59 10.59
N SER A 151 24.46 -26.39 10.29
CA SER A 151 24.40 -27.72 9.66
C SER A 151 24.20 -27.66 8.13
N THR A 152 24.86 -28.39 7.23
CA THR A 152 25.69 -29.60 7.17
C THR A 152 26.06 -29.64 5.65
N GLU A 153 27.27 -29.88 5.12
CA GLU A 153 27.95 -31.17 5.04
C GLU A 153 29.03 -31.10 3.91
N GLN A 154 30.05 -31.97 4.02
CA GLN A 154 30.95 -32.50 2.96
C GLN A 154 32.08 -31.57 2.44
N LYS A 155 33.34 -31.99 2.32
CA LYS A 155 33.91 -33.35 2.26
C LYS A 155 35.44 -33.31 2.46
N GLU A 156 35.90 -34.22 3.33
CA GLU A 156 37.05 -35.12 3.16
C GLU A 156 38.50 -34.63 3.00
N ARG A 157 39.36 -35.33 3.77
CA ARG A 157 40.73 -35.82 3.44
C ARG A 157 41.82 -34.73 3.46
N PHE A 158 42.88 -34.77 4.28
CA PHE A 158 43.82 -35.87 4.53
C PHE A 158 44.82 -35.46 5.64
N ILE A 159 45.14 -36.39 6.56
CA ILE A 159 46.49 -36.77 7.01
C ILE A 159 47.50 -35.65 7.33
N SER A 160 47.76 -35.39 8.62
CA SER A 160 48.97 -35.84 9.34
C SER A 160 48.88 -35.47 10.82
#